data_AF-A0ABD5RW11-F1
#
_entry.id   AF-A0ABD5RW11-F1
#
_cell.length_a   1.000
_cell.length_b   1.000
_cell.length_c   1.000
_cell.angle_alpha   90.00
_cell.angle_beta   90.00
_cell.angle_gamma   90.00
#
_symmetry.space_group_name_H-M   'P 1'
#
loop_
_entity.id
_entity.type
_entity.pdbx_description
1 polymer ?
#
loop_
_entity_poly.entity_id
_entity_poly.type
_entity_poly.pdbx_seq_one_letter_code
_entity_poly.pdbx_strand_id
1 'polypeptide(L)'
;MAESEPEEMGAFLYDIGASLKQEPLENAVKLREGMNEISYVLEDSSNPHLQFQRYFLSTLVNDMWKNLAMSVSREVSDNDQKEVLSTLGKSLCEIGKATKNRNFNQCYQLYTDLLGKYTSRINGIEVKRI
;
A
#
# COMPACT_ATOMS: atom_id res chain seq x y z
N MET A 1 10.06 -23.24 -4.52
CA MET A 1 9.58 -21.90 -4.91
C MET A 1 8.53 -21.37 -3.94
N ALA A 2 7.47 -22.12 -3.61
CA ALA A 2 6.39 -21.63 -2.71
C ALA A 2 6.81 -21.21 -1.28
N GLU A 3 7.96 -21.65 -0.75
CA GLU A 3 8.36 -21.32 0.62
C GLU A 3 8.96 -19.91 0.78
N SER A 4 9.50 -19.30 -0.29
CA SER A 4 10.11 -17.97 -0.24
C SER A 4 9.15 -16.83 -0.57
N GLU A 5 7.96 -17.12 -1.14
CA GLU A 5 7.01 -16.08 -1.55
C GLU A 5 6.58 -15.14 -0.41
N PRO A 6 6.23 -15.62 0.81
CA PRO A 6 5.90 -14.72 1.91
C PRO A 6 7.10 -13.88 2.38
N GLU A 7 8.31 -14.44 2.30
CA GLU A 7 9.56 -13.76 2.66
C GLU A 7 9.85 -12.60 1.70
N GLU A 8 9.76 -12.88 0.40
CA GLU A 8 10.00 -11.92 -0.69
C GLU A 8 8.94 -10.83 -0.73
N MET A 9 7.65 -11.20 -0.75
CA MET A 9 6.55 -10.25 -0.71
C MET A 9 6.62 -9.38 0.55
N GLY A 10 6.89 -9.99 1.71
CA GLY A 10 7.01 -9.26 2.95
C GLY A 10 8.20 -8.29 2.98
N ALA A 11 9.32 -8.65 2.35
CA ALA A 11 10.47 -7.75 2.18
C ALA A 11 10.12 -6.56 1.28
N PHE A 12 9.52 -6.79 0.11
CA PHE A 12 9.09 -5.71 -0.77
C PHE A 12 8.16 -4.73 -0.07
N LEU A 13 7.13 -5.23 0.61
CA LEU A 13 6.18 -4.39 1.35
C LEU A 13 6.88 -3.56 2.43
N TYR A 14 7.83 -4.16 3.15
CA TYR A 14 8.57 -3.46 4.18
C TYR A 14 9.44 -2.33 3.61
N ASP A 15 10.18 -2.60 2.54
CA ASP A 15 11.13 -1.65 1.94
C ASP A 15 10.42 -0.46 1.28
N ILE A 16 9.29 -0.72 0.61
CA ILE A 16 8.40 0.33 0.09
C ILE A 16 7.88 1.17 1.26
N GLY A 17 7.38 0.52 2.31
CA GLY A 17 6.83 1.20 3.47
C GLY A 17 7.87 2.08 4.18
N ALA A 18 9.10 1.59 4.30
CA ALA A 18 10.21 2.33 4.88
C ALA A 18 10.59 3.55 4.02
N SER A 19 10.65 3.39 2.70
CA SER A 19 10.94 4.49 1.76
C SER A 19 9.89 5.60 1.84
N LEU A 20 8.60 5.23 1.83
CA LEU A 20 7.49 6.20 1.92
C LEU A 20 7.46 6.97 3.24
N LYS A 21 7.98 6.39 4.32
CA LYS A 21 8.06 7.08 5.61
C LYS A 21 9.16 8.14 5.65
N GLN A 22 10.23 7.98 4.86
CA GLN A 22 11.33 8.93 4.79
C GLN A 22 10.98 10.11 3.89
N GLU A 23 10.71 9.84 2.61
CA GLU A 23 10.38 10.88 1.62
C GLU A 23 9.12 10.46 0.85
N PRO A 24 7.90 10.76 1.35
CA PRO A 24 6.66 10.19 0.83
C PRO A 24 6.39 10.50 -0.64
N LEU A 25 6.53 11.77 -1.04
CA LEU A 25 6.23 12.20 -2.42
C LEU A 25 7.27 11.69 -3.40
N GLU A 26 8.56 11.82 -3.07
CA GLU A 26 9.65 11.37 -3.93
C GLU A 26 9.64 9.85 -4.12
N ASN A 27 9.21 9.10 -3.11
CA ASN A 27 9.13 7.64 -3.17
C ASN A 27 7.76 7.10 -3.56
N ALA A 28 6.78 7.94 -3.89
CA ALA A 28 5.44 7.47 -4.23
C ALA A 28 5.44 6.47 -5.40
N VAL A 29 6.31 6.68 -6.40
CA VAL A 29 6.48 5.79 -7.56
C VAL A 29 6.85 4.36 -7.16
N LYS A 30 7.61 4.18 -6.06
CA LYS A 30 8.01 2.86 -5.56
C LYS A 30 6.83 1.98 -5.17
N LEU A 31 5.66 2.55 -4.87
CA LEU A 31 4.44 1.77 -4.67
C LEU A 31 4.08 0.98 -5.91
N ARG A 32 4.12 1.62 -7.09
CA ARG A 32 3.72 0.99 -8.35
C ARG A 32 4.75 -0.03 -8.80
N GLU A 33 6.04 0.30 -8.68
CA GLU A 33 7.14 -0.63 -8.96
C GLU A 33 7.04 -1.87 -8.07
N GLY A 34 6.88 -1.66 -6.76
CA GLY A 34 6.75 -2.75 -5.81
C GLY A 34 5.52 -3.63 -6.01
N MET A 35 4.39 -3.07 -6.46
CA MET A 35 3.22 -3.90 -6.83
C MET A 35 3.47 -4.77 -8.06
N ASN A 36 4.28 -4.31 -9.01
CA ASN A 36 4.68 -5.12 -10.17
C ASN A 36 5.60 -6.27 -9.73
N GLU A 37 6.58 -5.99 -8.86
CA GLU A 37 7.47 -7.03 -8.30
C GLU A 37 6.69 -8.10 -7.53
N ILE A 38 5.75 -7.70 -6.68
CA ILE A 38 4.85 -8.62 -5.97
C ILE A 38 4.01 -9.44 -6.96
N SER A 39 3.56 -8.82 -8.06
CA SER A 39 2.78 -9.52 -9.07
C SER A 39 3.59 -10.58 -9.80
N TYR A 40 4.86 -10.30 -10.07
CA TYR A 40 5.81 -11.22 -10.68
C TYR A 40 6.13 -12.41 -9.75
N VAL A 41 6.47 -12.15 -8.49
CA VAL A 41 6.73 -13.20 -7.49
C VAL A 41 5.54 -14.15 -7.32
N LEU A 42 4.33 -13.61 -7.45
CA LEU A 42 3.09 -14.36 -7.23
C LEU A 42 2.40 -14.83 -8.52
N GLU A 43 3.04 -14.74 -9.69
CA GLU A 43 2.41 -15.10 -10.98
C GLU A 43 1.83 -16.52 -10.95
N ASP A 44 2.61 -17.48 -10.44
CA ASP A 44 2.24 -18.89 -10.33
C ASP A 44 1.98 -19.34 -8.87
N SER A 45 1.86 -18.39 -7.93
CA SER A 45 1.70 -18.74 -6.51
C SER A 45 0.33 -19.39 -6.27
N SER A 46 0.36 -20.57 -5.64
CA SER A 46 -0.84 -21.28 -5.18
C SER A 46 -1.31 -20.83 -3.78
N ASN A 47 -0.63 -19.87 -3.16
CA ASN A 47 -0.97 -19.40 -1.82
C ASN A 47 -2.16 -18.41 -1.87
N PRO A 48 -3.37 -18.80 -1.44
CA PRO A 48 -4.56 -17.96 -1.56
C PRO A 48 -4.45 -16.69 -0.71
N HIS A 49 -3.71 -16.73 0.40
CA HIS A 49 -3.51 -15.57 1.24
C HIS A 49 -2.69 -14.51 0.51
N LEU A 50 -1.57 -14.89 -0.12
CA LEU A 50 -0.73 -13.94 -0.87
C LEU A 50 -1.45 -13.40 -2.11
N GLN A 51 -2.21 -14.25 -2.81
CA GLN A 51 -3.04 -13.81 -3.94
C GLN A 51 -4.07 -12.76 -3.53
N PHE A 52 -4.74 -12.99 -2.40
CA PHE A 52 -5.68 -12.02 -1.83
C PHE A 52 -4.97 -10.71 -1.46
N GLN A 53 -3.80 -10.79 -0.81
CA GLN A 53 -3.01 -9.62 -0.44
C GLN A 53 -2.61 -8.77 -1.65
N ARG A 54 -2.11 -9.42 -2.71
CA ARG A 54 -1.77 -8.76 -3.98
C ARG A 54 -2.96 -8.01 -4.57
N TYR A 55 -4.12 -8.67 -4.63
CA TYR A 55 -5.33 -8.08 -5.18
C TYR A 55 -5.77 -6.83 -4.39
N PHE A 56 -5.82 -6.94 -3.06
CA PHE A 56 -6.21 -5.82 -2.20
C PHE A 56 -5.26 -4.64 -2.28
N LEU A 57 -3.95 -4.91 -2.17
CA LEU A 57 -2.93 -3.87 -2.24
C LEU A 57 -2.94 -3.15 -3.59
N SER A 58 -3.04 -3.89 -4.69
CA SER A 58 -3.12 -3.33 -6.04
C SER A 58 -4.35 -2.42 -6.19
N THR A 59 -5.48 -2.85 -5.62
CA THR A 59 -6.72 -2.07 -5.65
C THR A 59 -6.59 -0.78 -4.85
N LEU A 60 -6.07 -0.86 -3.62
CA LEU A 60 -5.83 0.31 -2.76
C LEU A 60 -4.87 1.31 -3.40
N VAL A 61 -3.74 0.84 -3.93
CA VAL A 61 -2.73 1.69 -4.58
C VAL A 61 -3.33 2.39 -5.81
N ASN A 62 -4.11 1.67 -6.62
CA ASN A 62 -4.79 2.27 -7.76
C ASN A 62 -5.83 3.33 -7.37
N ASP A 63 -6.61 3.09 -6.31
CA ASP A 63 -7.57 4.06 -5.80
C ASP A 63 -6.87 5.30 -5.24
N MET A 64 -5.78 5.10 -4.50
CA MET A 64 -4.92 6.18 -4.03
C MET A 64 -4.38 7.02 -5.17
N TRP A 65 -3.85 6.41 -6.24
CA TRP A 65 -3.38 7.16 -7.39
C TRP A 65 -4.49 7.96 -8.06
N LYS A 66 -5.70 7.42 -8.19
CA LYS A 66 -6.83 8.18 -8.71
C LYS A 66 -7.17 9.35 -7.80
N ASN A 67 -7.24 9.15 -6.50
CA ASN A 67 -7.64 10.19 -5.56
C ASN A 67 -6.56 11.25 -5.29
N LEU A 68 -5.27 10.89 -5.38
CA LEU A 68 -4.14 11.80 -5.20
C LEU A 68 -3.70 12.48 -6.51
N ALA A 69 -3.81 11.79 -7.67
CA ALA A 69 -3.36 12.31 -8.96
C ALA A 69 -4.50 12.83 -9.85
N MET A 70 -5.76 12.40 -9.66
CA MET A 70 -6.89 12.89 -10.45
C MET A 70 -7.84 13.74 -9.62
N SER A 71 -7.65 15.05 -9.73
CA SER A 71 -8.75 15.87 -10.24
C SER A 71 -8.25 17.20 -10.78
N VAL A 72 -8.48 17.39 -12.08
CA VAL A 72 -8.54 18.68 -12.76
C VAL A 72 -9.58 19.63 -12.11
N SER A 73 -10.38 19.12 -11.14
CA SER A 73 -11.43 19.82 -10.39
C SER A 73 -11.20 19.93 -8.87
N ARG A 74 -10.14 19.32 -8.31
CA ARG A 74 -9.80 19.39 -6.87
C ARG A 74 -8.29 19.35 -6.70
N GLU A 75 -7.75 20.31 -5.97
CA GLU A 75 -6.34 20.35 -5.61
C GLU A 75 -6.18 19.73 -4.21
N VAL A 76 -5.52 18.57 -4.12
CA VAL A 76 -5.15 17.96 -2.83
C VAL A 76 -3.78 18.51 -2.42
N SER A 77 -3.68 19.07 -1.21
CA SER A 77 -2.44 19.67 -0.74
C SER A 77 -1.31 18.65 -0.62
N ASP A 78 -0.08 19.07 -0.88
CA ASP A 78 1.12 18.24 -0.69
C ASP A 78 1.21 17.65 0.73
N ASN A 79 0.75 18.38 1.74
CA ASN A 79 0.72 17.90 3.11
C ASN A 79 -0.25 16.72 3.28
N ASP A 80 -1.44 16.80 2.70
CA ASP A 80 -2.40 15.70 2.74
C ASP A 80 -1.90 14.48 1.98
N GLN A 81 -1.27 14.69 0.81
CA GLN A 81 -0.64 13.61 0.06
C GLN A 81 0.46 12.93 0.88
N LYS A 82 1.35 13.72 1.51
CA LYS A 82 2.41 13.20 2.39
C LYS A 82 1.85 12.41 3.57
N GLU A 83 0.78 12.89 4.20
CA GLU A 83 0.16 12.21 5.34
C GLU A 83 -0.50 10.88 4.94
N VAL A 84 -1.20 10.85 3.81
CA VAL A 84 -1.78 9.61 3.26
C VAL A 84 -0.67 8.61 2.94
N LEU A 85 0.37 9.04 2.22
CA LEU A 85 1.50 8.19 1.82
C LEU A 85 2.31 7.70 3.02
N SER A 86 2.52 8.54 4.04
CA SER A 86 3.21 8.15 5.28
C SER A 86 2.39 7.14 6.08
N THR A 87 1.07 7.30 6.14
CA THR A 87 0.16 6.35 6.80
C THR A 87 0.16 5.00 6.09
N LEU A 88 0.13 5.01 4.76
CA LEU A 88 0.31 3.81 3.96
C LEU A 88 1.67 3.17 4.26
N GLY A 89 2.75 3.94 4.23
CA GLY A 89 4.11 3.44 4.46
C GLY A 89 4.26 2.72 5.80
N LYS A 90 3.70 3.28 6.88
CA LYS A 90 3.65 2.62 8.20
C LYS A 90 2.92 1.28 8.14
N SER A 91 1.76 1.26 7.50
CA SER A 91 0.93 0.06 7.41
C SER A 91 1.59 -1.02 6.56
N LEU A 92 2.24 -0.66 5.44
CA LEU A 92 3.00 -1.58 4.60
C LEU A 92 4.17 -2.23 5.35
N CYS A 93 4.87 -1.48 6.21
CA CYS A 93 5.91 -2.08 7.07
C CYS A 93 5.33 -3.15 8.00
N GLU A 94 4.17 -2.89 8.61
CA GLU A 94 3.53 -3.84 9.55
C GLU A 94 2.99 -5.07 8.81
N ILE A 95 2.32 -4.86 7.68
CA ILE A 95 1.83 -5.93 6.81
C ILE A 95 3.00 -6.77 6.31
N GLY A 96 4.08 -6.13 5.84
CA GLY A 96 5.29 -6.80 5.39
C GLY A 96 5.86 -7.74 6.45
N LYS A 97 6.05 -7.25 7.68
CA LYS A 97 6.48 -8.09 8.83
C LYS A 97 5.54 -9.27 9.08
N ALA A 98 4.23 -9.03 9.08
CA ALA A 98 3.24 -10.08 9.30
C ALA A 98 3.25 -11.13 8.18
N THR A 99 3.42 -10.71 6.92
CA THR A 99 3.53 -11.59 5.75
C THR A 99 4.78 -12.45 5.82
N LYS A 100 5.96 -11.88 6.17
CA LYS A 100 7.19 -12.66 6.39
C LYS A 100 7.00 -13.73 7.47
N ASN A 101 6.31 -13.37 8.55
CA ASN A 101 6.00 -14.28 9.65
C ASN A 101 4.83 -15.23 9.36
N ARG A 102 4.26 -15.19 8.16
CA ARG A 102 3.09 -16.00 7.73
C ARG A 102 1.86 -15.83 8.64
N ASN A 103 1.75 -14.68 9.32
CA ASN A 103 0.62 -14.36 10.18
C ASN A 103 -0.49 -13.68 9.36
N PHE A 104 -1.13 -14.43 8.48
CA PHE A 104 -2.09 -13.89 7.52
C PHE A 104 -3.34 -13.28 8.18
N ASN A 105 -3.75 -13.79 9.35
CA ASN A 105 -4.83 -13.19 10.13
C ASN A 105 -4.48 -11.76 10.58
N GLN A 106 -3.25 -11.54 11.03
CA GLN A 106 -2.77 -10.20 11.37
C GLN A 106 -2.69 -9.31 10.12
N CYS A 107 -2.25 -9.85 8.98
CA CYS A 107 -2.29 -9.10 7.72
C CYS A 107 -3.70 -8.59 7.41
N TYR A 108 -4.74 -9.44 7.54
CA TYR A 108 -6.14 -9.05 7.28
C TYR A 108 -6.66 -7.94 8.20
N GLN A 109 -6.30 -8.00 9.48
CA GLN A 109 -6.61 -6.94 10.44
C GLN A 109 -5.95 -5.63 10.03
N LEU A 110 -4.63 -5.67 9.75
CA LEU A 110 -3.86 -4.51 9.31
C LEU A 110 -4.40 -3.90 8.01
N TYR A 111 -4.89 -4.72 7.07
CA TYR A 111 -5.54 -4.22 5.85
C TYR A 111 -6.84 -3.49 6.14
N THR A 112 -7.67 -4.04 7.03
CA THR A 112 -8.96 -3.42 7.38
C THR A 112 -8.72 -2.08 8.09
N ASP A 113 -7.73 -2.04 8.98
CA ASP A 113 -7.30 -0.81 9.65
C ASP A 113 -6.74 0.22 8.66
N LEU A 114 -5.93 -0.21 7.70
CA LEU A 114 -5.40 0.65 6.64
C LEU A 114 -6.52 1.23 5.79
N LEU A 115 -7.50 0.41 5.35
CA LEU A 115 -8.66 0.88 4.60
C LEU A 115 -9.47 1.90 5.40
N GLY A 116 -9.75 1.61 6.69
CA GLY A 116 -10.46 2.54 7.56
C GLY A 116 -9.75 3.89 7.69
N LYS A 117 -8.43 3.87 7.94
CA LYS A 117 -7.59 5.08 8.02
C LYS A 117 -7.59 5.84 6.69
N TYR A 118 -7.42 5.13 5.57
CA TYR A 118 -7.41 5.72 4.24
C TYR A 118 -8.73 6.39 3.89
N THR A 119 -9.86 5.68 4.03
CA THR A 119 -11.19 6.22 3.73
C THR A 119 -11.53 7.39 4.64
N SER A 120 -11.23 7.30 5.95
CA SER A 120 -11.41 8.42 6.87
C SER A 120 -10.58 9.63 6.45
N ARG A 121 -9.35 9.42 5.98
CA ARG A 121 -8.47 10.52 5.58
C ARG A 121 -8.94 11.18 4.29
N ILE A 122 -9.23 10.41 3.25
CA ILE A 122 -9.72 10.94 1.97
C ILE A 122 -11.04 11.72 2.16
N ASN A 123 -11.95 11.23 3.00
CA ASN A 123 -13.19 11.93 3.30
C ASN A 123 -12.99 13.21 4.13
N GLY A 124 -11.89 13.30 4.88
CA GLY A 124 -11.54 14.46 5.71
C GLY A 124 -10.70 15.52 4.99
N ILE A 125 -10.21 15.26 3.78
CA ILE A 125 -9.49 16.26 2.99
C ILE A 125 -10.47 17.35 2.56
N GLU A 126 -10.23 18.59 2.99
CA GLU A 126 -10.99 19.75 2.53
C GLU A 126 -10.70 20.01 1.05
N VAL A 127 -11.70 19.72 0.22
CA VAL A 127 -11.61 19.91 -1.23
C VAL A 127 -11.83 21.38 -1.57
N LYS A 128 -10.78 22.07 -2.01
CA LYS A 128 -10.94 23.34 -2.72
C LYS A 128 -11.40 23.04 -4.14
N ARG A 129 -12.59 23.52 -4.50
CA ARG A 129 -13.05 23.54 -5.89
C ARG A 129 -12.27 24.65 -6.60
N ILE A 130 -11.58 24.28 -7.69
CA ILE A 130 -10.91 25.22 -8.59
C ILE A 130 -11.97 25.94 -9.43
#